data_AF-A0A1T4QJ93-F1
#
_entry.id   AF-A0A1T4QJ93-F1
#
_cell.length_a   1.000
_cell.length_b   1.000
_cell.length_c   1.000
_cell.angle_alpha   90.00
_cell.angle_beta   90.00
_cell.angle_gamma   90.00
#
_symmetry.space_group_name_H-M   'P 1'
#
loop_
_entity.id
_entity.type
_entity.pdbx_description
1 polymer ?
#
loop_
_entity_poly.entity_id
_entity_poly.type
_entity_poly.pdbx_seq_one_letter_code
_entity_poly.pdbx_strand_id
1 'polypeptide(L)'
;MNSKKCEKVMNSFFELDKGERLELHDSLHLIFCKECRTKVRVLSKAEKIVQMPLLQKSEMQDSLLSSAIKSTNPSWMENLKPVSMVRWVLSGFLMILLFVLSGIFLEKSQNPDYLTWFYVIVGAVVTAYCGAFMAINMDFFIKKIDTSSLA
;
A
#
# COMPACT_ATOMS: atom_id res chain seq x y z
N MET A 1 -9.01 -38.70 -22.09
CA MET A 1 -7.80 -38.00 -22.55
C MET A 1 -8.19 -37.05 -23.66
N ASN A 2 -8.22 -35.73 -23.42
CA ASN A 2 -8.64 -34.75 -24.43
C ASN A 2 -7.44 -33.86 -24.75
N SER A 3 -6.58 -34.34 -25.67
CA SER A 3 -5.30 -33.73 -26.04
C SER A 3 -5.40 -32.22 -26.30
N LYS A 4 -6.48 -31.80 -26.97
CA LYS A 4 -6.77 -30.39 -27.28
C LYS A 4 -6.99 -29.52 -26.04
N LYS A 5 -7.59 -30.08 -24.97
CA LYS A 5 -7.79 -29.34 -23.70
C LYS A 5 -6.46 -29.19 -22.94
N CYS A 6 -5.61 -30.22 -22.96
CA CYS A 6 -4.29 -30.15 -22.33
C CYS A 6 -3.39 -29.12 -23.01
N GLU A 7 -3.43 -29.05 -24.34
CA GLU A 7 -2.68 -28.07 -25.13
C GLU A 7 -3.16 -26.63 -24.85
N LYS A 8 -4.48 -26.41 -24.79
CA LYS A 8 -5.05 -25.11 -24.42
C LYS A 8 -4.55 -24.65 -23.05
N VAL A 9 -4.60 -25.53 -22.04
CA VAL A 9 -4.16 -25.20 -20.67
C VAL A 9 -2.66 -24.88 -20.62
N MET A 10 -1.84 -25.55 -21.42
CA MET A 10 -0.40 -25.25 -21.48
C MET A 10 -0.13 -23.92 -22.20
N ASN A 11 -0.85 -23.60 -23.27
CA ASN A 11 -0.72 -22.31 -23.95
C ASN A 11 -1.14 -21.16 -23.04
N SER A 12 -2.28 -21.30 -22.34
CA SER A 12 -2.68 -20.32 -21.34
C SER A 12 -1.67 -20.20 -20.20
N PHE A 13 -0.99 -21.28 -19.82
CA PHE A 13 0.13 -21.20 -18.86
C PHE A 13 1.34 -20.42 -19.41
N PHE A 14 1.64 -20.53 -20.70
CA PHE A 14 2.74 -19.80 -21.33
C PHE A 14 2.43 -18.33 -21.62
N GLU A 15 1.15 -17.97 -21.72
CA GLU A 15 0.69 -16.58 -21.90
C GLU A 15 0.75 -15.76 -20.61
N LEU A 16 0.80 -16.41 -19.43
CA LEU A 16 0.88 -15.72 -18.14
C LEU A 16 2.24 -15.04 -17.95
N ASP A 17 2.21 -13.79 -17.49
CA ASP A 17 3.40 -13.11 -17.01
C ASP A 17 3.71 -13.51 -15.55
N LYS A 18 4.94 -13.26 -15.09
CA LYS A 18 5.45 -13.72 -13.80
C LYS A 18 4.54 -13.35 -12.63
N GLY A 19 3.94 -14.36 -12.01
CA GLY A 19 3.11 -14.20 -10.81
C GLY A 19 1.61 -14.07 -11.07
N GLU A 20 1.17 -14.09 -12.33
CA GLU A 20 -0.25 -14.15 -12.66
C GLU A 20 -0.85 -15.53 -12.40
N ARG A 21 -2.12 -15.55 -11.98
CA ARG A 21 -2.84 -16.79 -11.68
C ARG A 21 -3.52 -17.29 -12.95
N LEU A 22 -3.46 -18.61 -13.16
CA LEU A 22 -4.30 -19.27 -14.16
C LEU A 22 -5.78 -19.03 -13.85
N GLU A 23 -6.58 -18.90 -14.91
CA GLU A 23 -8.03 -18.91 -14.78
C GLU A 23 -8.51 -20.16 -14.03
N LEU A 24 -9.59 -20.02 -13.26
CA LEU A 24 -10.07 -21.07 -12.36
C LEU A 24 -10.40 -22.38 -13.07
N HIS A 25 -10.88 -22.30 -14.31
CA HIS A 25 -11.18 -23.46 -15.14
C HIS A 25 -9.92 -24.29 -15.47
N ASP A 26 -8.82 -23.62 -15.81
CA ASP A 26 -7.56 -24.27 -16.18
C ASP A 26 -6.80 -24.76 -14.95
N SER A 27 -6.93 -24.04 -13.83
CA SER A 27 -6.51 -24.50 -12.51
C SER A 27 -7.21 -25.81 -12.11
N LEU A 28 -8.51 -25.93 -12.39
CA LEU A 28 -9.27 -27.16 -12.14
C LEU A 28 -8.74 -28.31 -12.99
N HIS A 29 -8.42 -28.05 -14.27
CA HIS A 29 -7.83 -29.08 -15.15
C HIS A 29 -6.50 -29.61 -14.60
N LEU A 30 -5.63 -28.76 -14.04
CA LEU A 30 -4.36 -29.16 -13.44
C LEU A 30 -4.53 -30.06 -12.20
N ILE A 31 -5.65 -29.96 -11.48
CA ILE A 31 -5.93 -30.85 -10.34
C ILE A 31 -6.20 -32.27 -10.84
N PHE A 32 -6.95 -32.41 -11.94
CA PHE A 32 -7.38 -33.70 -12.48
C PHE A 32 -6.40 -34.32 -13.50
N CYS A 33 -5.57 -33.51 -14.17
CA CYS A 33 -4.62 -33.99 -15.17
C CYS A 33 -3.18 -34.06 -14.60
N LYS A 34 -2.72 -35.29 -14.32
CA LYS A 34 -1.37 -35.54 -13.76
C LYS A 34 -0.25 -35.05 -14.68
N GLU A 35 -0.41 -35.16 -16.00
CA GLU A 35 0.62 -34.75 -16.96
C GLU A 35 0.81 -33.24 -16.99
N CYS A 36 -0.27 -32.48 -17.17
CA CYS A 36 -0.24 -31.02 -17.15
C CYS A 36 0.30 -30.50 -15.82
N ARG A 37 -0.14 -31.10 -14.69
CA ARG A 37 0.39 -30.78 -13.35
C ARG A 37 1.89 -31.00 -13.24
N THR A 38 2.42 -32.05 -13.85
CA THR A 38 3.85 -32.37 -13.80
C THR A 38 4.65 -31.40 -14.65
N LYS A 39 4.19 -31.09 -15.87
CA LYS A 39 4.84 -30.13 -16.77
C LYS A 39 4.93 -28.73 -16.15
N VAL A 40 3.81 -28.21 -15.64
CA VAL A 40 3.76 -26.90 -14.95
C VAL A 40 4.75 -26.88 -13.78
N ARG A 41 4.76 -27.92 -12.92
CA ARG A 41 5.68 -27.98 -11.79
C ARG A 41 7.16 -27.98 -12.18
N VAL A 42 7.52 -28.69 -13.25
CA VAL A 42 8.91 -28.72 -13.72
C VAL A 42 9.31 -27.35 -14.26
N LEU A 43 8.44 -26.71 -15.04
CA LEU A 43 8.67 -25.38 -15.60
C LEU A 43 8.79 -24.31 -14.50
N SER A 44 7.88 -24.29 -13.53
CA SER A 44 7.95 -23.35 -12.40
C SER A 44 9.21 -23.56 -11.54
N LYS A 45 9.68 -24.81 -11.40
CA LYS A 45 10.96 -25.09 -10.72
C LYS A 45 12.15 -24.57 -11.50
N ALA A 46 12.19 -24.81 -12.81
CA ALA A 46 13.25 -24.31 -13.67
C ALA A 46 13.30 -22.78 -13.65
N GLU A 47 12.15 -22.12 -13.72
CA GLU A 47 12.03 -20.68 -13.61
C GLU A 47 12.59 -20.17 -12.28
N LYS A 48 12.21 -20.79 -11.15
CA LYS A 48 12.71 -20.40 -9.83
C LYS A 48 14.24 -20.50 -9.73
N ILE A 49 14.84 -21.53 -10.33
CA ILE A 49 16.30 -21.70 -10.37
C ILE A 49 16.96 -20.57 -11.18
N VAL A 50 16.37 -20.20 -12.32
CA VAL A 50 16.87 -19.09 -13.15
C VAL A 50 16.72 -17.74 -12.46
N GLN A 51 15.67 -17.55 -11.65
CA GLN A 51 15.44 -16.32 -10.89
C GLN A 51 16.36 -16.18 -9.67
N MET A 52 16.80 -17.29 -9.07
CA MET A 52 17.62 -17.29 -7.84
C MET A 52 18.90 -16.43 -7.90
N PRO A 53 19.74 -16.47 -8.96
CA PRO A 53 20.91 -15.60 -9.05
C PRO A 53 20.57 -14.11 -9.25
N LEU A 54 19.40 -13.80 -9.81
CA LEU A 54 18.94 -12.42 -9.96
C LEU A 54 18.52 -11.82 -8.61
N LEU A 55 17.89 -12.62 -7.75
CA LEU A 55 17.52 -12.21 -6.39
C LEU A 55 18.77 -11.93 -5.54
N GLN A 56 19.81 -12.76 -5.64
CA GLN A 56 21.06 -12.57 -4.90
C GLN A 56 21.81 -11.30 -5.32
N LYS A 57 21.72 -10.91 -6.59
CA LYS A 57 22.29 -9.65 -7.08
C LYS A 57 21.53 -8.43 -6.55
N SER A 58 20.20 -8.54 -6.37
CA SER A 58 19.35 -7.49 -5.79
C SER A 58 19.80 -7.12 -4.38
N GLU A 59 19.99 -8.10 -3.49
CA GLU A 59 20.32 -7.82 -2.07
C GLU A 59 21.66 -7.09 -1.91
N MET A 60 22.64 -7.42 -2.75
CA MET A 60 23.94 -6.73 -2.75
C MET A 60 23.80 -5.30 -3.31
N GLN A 61 22.95 -5.12 -4.31
CA GLN A 61 22.66 -3.82 -4.93
C GLN A 61 21.82 -2.92 -4.01
N ASP A 62 20.94 -3.50 -3.19
CA ASP A 62 20.14 -2.79 -2.18
C ASP A 62 21.01 -2.20 -1.06
N SER A 63 22.13 -2.85 -0.71
CA SER A 63 23.11 -2.30 0.25
C SER A 63 23.86 -1.06 -0.29
N LEU A 64 24.20 -1.07 -1.59
CA LEU A 64 24.84 0.07 -2.26
C LEU A 64 23.82 1.18 -2.58
N LEU A 65 22.59 0.81 -2.95
CA LEU A 65 21.51 1.74 -3.21
C LEU A 65 21.06 2.43 -1.92
N SER A 66 20.90 1.68 -0.83
CA SER A 66 20.56 2.25 0.49
C SER A 66 21.67 3.14 1.04
N SER A 67 22.94 2.84 0.80
CA SER A 67 24.06 3.71 1.19
C SER A 67 24.15 4.96 0.30
N ALA A 68 23.89 4.86 -1.00
CA ALA A 68 23.78 6.01 -1.90
C ALA A 68 22.58 6.92 -1.55
N ILE A 69 21.42 6.34 -1.24
CA ILE A 69 20.23 7.06 -0.77
C ILE A 69 20.51 7.74 0.58
N LYS A 70 21.20 7.06 1.51
CA LYS A 70 21.63 7.68 2.77
C LYS A 70 22.63 8.82 2.57
N SER A 71 23.54 8.71 1.60
CA SER A 71 24.53 9.77 1.32
C SER A 71 23.91 11.03 0.70
N THR A 72 22.75 10.91 0.08
CA THR A 72 22.00 12.03 -0.54
C THR A 72 20.87 12.54 0.34
N ASN A 73 20.45 11.77 1.34
CA ASN A 73 19.46 12.22 2.31
C ASN A 73 20.08 13.21 3.29
N PRO A 74 19.47 14.38 3.47
CA PRO A 74 19.95 15.34 4.44
C PRO A 74 19.76 14.81 5.87
N SER A 75 20.74 15.06 6.74
CA SER A 75 20.81 14.50 8.11
C SER A 75 19.59 14.79 9.00
N TRP A 76 18.78 15.80 8.67
CA TRP A 76 17.52 16.07 9.37
C TRP A 76 16.42 15.05 9.07
N MET A 77 16.47 14.35 7.93
CA MET A 77 15.49 13.31 7.59
C MET A 77 15.63 12.04 8.44
N GLU A 78 16.85 11.72 8.92
CA GLU A 78 17.09 10.52 9.73
C GLU A 78 16.40 10.58 11.11
N ASN A 79 16.06 11.79 11.55
CA ASN A 79 15.44 12.04 12.86
C ASN A 79 13.92 12.22 12.81
N LEU A 80 13.31 12.17 11.61
CA LEU A 80 11.86 12.24 11.45
C LEU A 80 11.23 10.91 11.84
N LYS A 81 11.02 10.71 13.13
CA LYS A 81 10.18 9.61 13.61
C LYS A 81 8.73 9.89 13.19
N PRO A 82 8.10 9.01 12.38
CA PRO A 82 6.71 9.20 12.00
C PRO A 82 5.84 9.22 13.26
N VAL A 83 4.98 10.23 13.36
CA VAL A 83 3.99 10.30 14.43
C VAL A 83 2.99 9.18 14.20
N SER A 84 2.75 8.36 15.23
CA SER A 84 1.78 7.26 15.16
C SER A 84 0.39 7.75 14.70
N MET A 85 -0.23 7.00 13.78
CA MET A 85 -1.60 7.23 13.30
C MET A 85 -2.62 7.47 14.42
N VAL A 86 -2.50 6.73 15.52
CA VAL A 86 -3.40 6.88 16.68
C VAL A 86 -3.30 8.26 17.30
N ARG A 87 -2.08 8.85 17.35
CA ARG A 87 -1.88 10.20 17.89
C ARG A 87 -2.46 11.27 16.98
N TRP A 88 -2.39 11.07 15.66
CA TRP A 88 -3.10 11.94 14.71
C TRP A 88 -4.61 11.87 14.95
N VAL A 89 -5.20 10.68 14.93
CA VAL A 89 -6.66 10.51 15.15
C VAL A 89 -7.11 11.14 16.47
N LEU A 90 -6.35 10.92 17.56
CA LEU A 90 -6.66 11.51 18.86
C LEU A 90 -6.57 13.05 18.85
N SER A 91 -5.56 13.61 18.17
CA SER A 91 -5.42 15.05 17.99
C SER A 91 -6.59 15.64 17.18
N GLY A 92 -7.03 14.96 16.13
CA GLY A 92 -8.17 15.38 15.32
C GLY A 92 -9.48 15.34 16.11
N PHE A 93 -9.68 14.28 16.89
CA PHE A 93 -10.82 14.18 17.80
C PHE A 93 -10.83 15.31 18.83
N LEU A 94 -9.69 15.60 19.46
CA LEU A 94 -9.56 16.69 20.42
C LEU A 94 -9.84 18.06 19.78
N MET A 95 -9.38 18.28 18.54
CA MET A 95 -9.63 19.51 17.78
C MET A 95 -11.13 19.71 17.52
N ILE A 96 -11.84 18.66 17.07
CA ILE A 96 -13.29 18.72 16.85
C ILE A 96 -14.03 18.98 18.17
N LEU A 97 -13.65 18.29 19.25
CA LEU A 97 -14.25 18.48 20.56
C LEU A 97 -14.12 19.92 21.05
N LEU A 98 -12.91 20.49 20.96
CA LEU A 98 -12.67 21.89 21.34
C LEU A 98 -13.45 22.86 20.46
N PHE A 99 -13.58 22.58 19.16
CA PHE A 99 -14.39 23.40 18.27
C PHE A 99 -15.88 23.37 18.65
N VAL A 100 -16.46 22.20 18.88
CA VAL A 100 -17.87 22.05 19.29
C VAL A 100 -18.13 22.76 20.62
N LEU A 101 -17.25 22.57 21.60
CA LEU A 101 -17.33 23.26 22.88
C LEU A 101 -17.27 24.78 22.68
N SER A 102 -16.29 25.27 21.89
CA SER A 102 -16.16 26.69 21.62
C SER A 102 -17.40 27.27 20.95
N GLY A 103 -18.03 26.58 20.00
CA GLY A 103 -19.26 27.03 19.35
C GLY A 103 -20.42 27.24 20.34
N ILE A 104 -20.62 26.31 21.28
CA ILE A 104 -21.67 26.42 22.31
C ILE A 104 -21.43 27.64 23.23
N PHE A 105 -20.17 27.94 23.56
CA PHE A 105 -19.83 29.09 24.39
C PHE A 105 -19.83 30.42 23.61
N LEU A 106 -19.43 30.42 22.33
CA LEU A 106 -19.35 31.61 21.48
C LEU A 106 -20.71 32.05 20.93
N GLU A 107 -21.68 31.15 20.78
CA GLU A 107 -23.05 31.50 20.35
C GLU A 107 -23.73 32.46 21.34
N LYS A 108 -23.30 32.46 22.61
CA LYS A 108 -23.74 33.46 23.60
C LYS A 108 -23.15 34.85 23.36
N SER A 109 -22.13 34.99 22.52
CA SER A 109 -21.56 36.28 22.14
C SER A 109 -22.44 36.93 21.06
N GLN A 110 -22.86 38.17 21.28
CA GLN A 110 -23.79 38.88 20.38
C GLN A 110 -23.09 39.56 19.18
N ASN A 111 -21.81 39.24 18.90
CA ASN A 111 -21.03 39.90 17.85
C ASN A 111 -20.89 38.98 16.61
N PRO A 112 -21.72 39.15 15.57
CA PRO A 112 -21.75 38.26 14.40
C PRO A 112 -20.44 38.30 13.58
N ASP A 113 -19.76 39.44 13.52
CA ASP A 113 -18.50 39.58 12.79
C ASP A 113 -17.38 38.75 13.42
N TYR A 114 -17.30 38.76 14.75
CA TYR A 114 -16.32 37.96 15.50
C TYR A 114 -16.56 36.46 15.29
N LEU A 115 -17.82 36.05 15.35
CA LEU A 115 -18.22 34.66 15.13
C LEU A 115 -17.84 34.19 13.71
N THR A 116 -18.04 35.05 12.71
CA THR A 116 -17.70 34.75 11.31
C THR A 116 -16.19 34.55 11.13
N TRP A 117 -15.37 35.48 11.62
CA TRP A 117 -13.90 35.36 11.54
C TRP A 117 -13.36 34.16 12.30
N PHE A 118 -13.95 33.84 13.46
CA PHE A 118 -13.61 32.64 14.22
C PHE A 118 -13.80 31.37 13.37
N TYR A 119 -14.96 31.21 12.73
CA TYR A 119 -15.23 30.03 11.89
C TYR A 119 -14.31 29.94 10.67
N VAL A 120 -13.97 31.07 10.04
CA VAL A 120 -13.03 31.10 8.90
C VAL A 120 -11.64 30.63 9.33
N ILE A 121 -11.13 31.14 10.45
CA ILE A 121 -9.80 30.75 10.97
C ILE A 121 -9.79 29.26 11.33
N VAL A 122 -10.83 28.78 12.02
CA VAL A 122 -10.91 27.35 12.37
C VAL A 122 -10.99 26.49 11.11
N GLY A 123 -11.79 26.87 10.12
CA GLY A 123 -11.87 26.15 8.85
C GLY A 123 -10.52 26.06 8.14
N ALA A 124 -9.73 27.14 8.14
CA ALA A 124 -8.38 27.14 7.60
C ALA A 124 -7.43 26.20 8.36
N VAL A 125 -7.47 26.21 9.70
CA VAL A 125 -6.67 25.32 10.55
C VAL A 125 -7.03 23.86 10.33
N VAL A 126 -8.33 23.54 10.29
CA VAL A 126 -8.84 22.18 10.03
C VAL A 126 -8.38 21.70 8.65
N THR A 127 -8.46 22.56 7.63
CA THR A 127 -8.03 22.22 6.26
C THR A 127 -6.53 21.92 6.21
N ALA A 128 -5.71 22.78 6.83
CA ALA A 128 -4.26 22.56 6.92
C ALA A 128 -3.93 21.26 7.67
N TYR A 129 -4.65 20.99 8.76
CA TYR A 129 -4.51 19.76 9.53
C TYR A 129 -4.84 18.52 8.70
N CYS A 130 -5.96 18.52 7.96
CA CYS A 130 -6.34 17.43 7.06
C CYS A 130 -5.28 17.21 5.96
N GLY A 131 -4.76 18.29 5.38
CA GLY A 131 -3.68 18.22 4.38
C GLY A 131 -2.40 17.58 4.94
N ALA A 132 -1.96 18.02 6.13
CA ALA A 132 -0.80 17.46 6.81
C ALA A 132 -1.02 15.98 7.19
N PHE A 133 -2.20 15.63 7.69
CA PHE A 133 -2.57 14.25 8.00
C PHE A 133 -2.46 13.35 6.76
N MET A 134 -3.02 13.78 5.62
CA MET A 134 -2.93 13.01 4.38
C MET A 134 -1.51 12.91 3.85
N ALA A 135 -0.75 14.01 3.84
CA ALA A 135 0.63 14.03 3.34
C ALA A 135 1.55 13.11 4.15
N ILE A 136 1.46 13.16 5.48
CA ILE A 136 2.33 12.39 6.38
C ILE A 136 1.95 10.90 6.38
N ASN A 137 0.66 10.58 6.17
CA ASN A 137 0.17 9.21 6.13
C ASN A 137 -0.07 8.70 4.69
N MET A 138 0.45 9.37 3.65
CA MET A 138 0.28 8.95 2.25
C MET A 138 0.73 7.52 2.02
N ASP A 139 1.78 7.09 2.72
CA ASP A 139 2.32 5.74 2.67
C ASP A 139 1.27 4.66 2.98
N PHE A 140 0.29 4.95 3.85
CA PHE A 140 -0.83 4.07 4.14
C PHE A 140 -1.86 4.01 2.99
N PHE A 141 -2.08 5.13 2.29
CA PHE A 141 -3.04 5.22 1.18
C PHE A 141 -2.47 4.69 -0.14
N ILE A 142 -1.16 4.81 -0.35
CA ILE A 142 -0.46 4.39 -1.57
C ILE A 142 -0.08 2.91 -1.52
N LYS A 143 0.33 2.39 -0.35
CA LYS A 143 0.57 0.95 -0.19
C LYS A 143 -0.79 0.24 -0.15
N LYS A 144 -1.25 -0.19 -1.32
CA LYS A 144 -2.36 -1.15 -1.45
C LYS A 144 -2.10 -2.27 -0.44
N ILE A 145 -3.10 -2.54 0.40
CA ILE A 145 -3.11 -3.65 1.34
C ILE A 145 -2.82 -4.91 0.52
N ASP A 146 -1.60 -5.44 0.63
CA ASP A 146 -1.20 -6.63 -0.09
C ASP A 146 -1.80 -7.84 0.64
N THR A 147 -3.07 -8.11 0.35
CA THR A 147 -3.82 -9.26 0.89
C THR A 147 -3.29 -10.61 0.41
N SER A 148 -2.22 -10.62 -0.40
CA SER A 148 -1.53 -11.84 -0.84
C SER A 148 -0.85 -12.61 0.30
N SER A 149 -0.60 -11.99 1.46
CA SER A 149 -0.04 -12.63 2.65
C SER A 149 -1.07 -13.26 3.59
N LEU A 150 -2.38 -13.13 3.29
CA LEU A 150 -3.49 -13.67 4.08
C LEU A 150 -4.28 -14.77 3.34
N ALA A 151 -3.72 -15.38 2.29
CA ALA A 151 -4.32 -16.48 1.55
C ALA A 151 -3.40 -17.70 1.48
#